data_AF-A0A087TSS8-F1
#
_entry.id   AF-A0A087TSS8-F1
#
_cell.length_a   1.000
_cell.length_b   1.000
_cell.length_c   1.000
_cell.angle_alpha   90.00
_cell.angle_beta   90.00
_cell.angle_gamma   90.00
#
_symmetry.space_group_name_H-M   'P 1'
#
loop_
_entity.id
_entity.type
_entity.pdbx_description
1 polymer ?
#
loop_
_entity_poly.entity_id
_entity_poly.type
_entity_poly.pdbx_seq_one_letter_code
_entity_poly.pdbx_strand_id
1 'polypeptide(L)' 'MCIEECILNQTMNSCSCVLTNNLYPHNFNFCAEATDYCTKQVNYTHCFVKCSPECHARDFEYTLREEDIELDVENHTERK' A
#
# COMPACT_ATOMS: atom_id res chain seq x y z
N MET A 1 6.58 -7.86 -2.52
CA MET A 1 6.78 -8.04 -1.06
C MET A 1 8.20 -7.75 -0.58
N CYS A 2 9.26 -8.28 -1.22
CA CYS A 2 10.66 -8.05 -0.79
C CYS A 2 11.02 -6.56 -0.63
N ILE A 3 10.64 -5.71 -1.59
CA ILE A 3 10.96 -4.28 -1.56
C ILE A 3 10.36 -3.60 -0.32
N GLU A 4 9.08 -3.85 -0.04
CA GLU A 4 8.38 -3.31 1.12
C GLU A 4 9.02 -3.72 2.44
N GLU A 5 9.39 -5.00 2.58
CA GLU A 5 10.08 -5.52 3.77
C GLU A 5 11.49 -4.92 3.91
N CYS A 6 12.20 -4.72 2.80
CA CYS A 6 13.49 -4.06 2.82
C CYS A 6 13.38 -2.60 3.26
N ILE A 7 12.42 -1.84 2.72
CA ILE A 7 12.16 -0.45 3.10
C ILE A 7 11.79 -0.35 4.58
N LEU A 8 10.93 -1.26 5.06
CA LEU A 8 10.57 -1.39 6.47
C LEU A 8 11.83 -1.54 7.34
N ASN A 9 12.65 -2.53 7.03
CA ASN A 9 13.86 -2.83 7.80
C ASN A 9 14.89 -1.69 7.75
N GLN A 10 15.09 -1.05 6.60
CA GLN A 10 16.01 0.09 6.47
C GLN A 10 15.55 1.26 7.34
N THR A 11 14.27 1.62 7.26
CA THR A 11 13.73 2.76 8.02
C THR A 11 13.73 2.48 9.52
N MET A 12 13.38 1.25 9.93
CA MET A 12 13.43 0.84 11.33
C MET A 12 14.85 0.83 11.89
N ASN A 13 15.82 0.27 11.15
CA ASN A 13 17.21 0.18 11.63
C ASN A 13 17.91 1.55 11.66
N SER A 14 17.59 2.45 10.73
CA SER A 14 18.22 3.78 10.67
C SER A 14 17.52 4.81 11.55
N CYS A 15 16.18 4.78 11.60
CA CYS A 15 15.37 5.86 12.15
C CYS A 15 14.41 5.42 13.26
N SER A 16 14.34 4.12 13.60
CA SER A 16 13.44 3.57 14.62
C SER A 16 11.97 3.90 14.40
N CYS A 17 11.57 4.07 13.13
CA CYS A 17 10.21 4.41 12.73
C CYS A 17 9.84 3.78 11.38
N VAL A 18 8.55 3.77 11.05
CA VAL A 18 8.00 3.31 9.76
C VAL A 18 7.45 4.46 8.93
N LEU A 19 7.65 4.38 7.62
CA LEU A 19 7.00 5.27 6.67
C LEU A 19 5.48 5.04 6.67
N THR A 20 4.71 6.12 6.51
CA THR A 20 3.24 6.07 6.42
C THR A 20 2.72 5.27 5.25
N ASN A 21 3.52 5.16 4.19
CA ASN A 21 3.16 4.45 2.96
C ASN A 21 3.53 2.96 3.02
N ASN A 22 4.11 2.49 4.13
CA ASN A 22 4.46 1.09 4.27
C ASN A 22 3.19 0.24 4.40
N LEU A 23 3.15 -0.87 3.66
CA LEU A 23 1.98 -1.75 3.59
C LEU A 23 1.72 -2.55 4.89
N TYR A 24 2.74 -2.73 5.75
CA TYR A 24 2.67 -3.59 6.95
C TYR A 24 3.14 -2.91 8.25
N PRO A 25 2.50 -1.82 8.71
CA PRO A 25 2.87 -1.18 9.97
C PRO A 25 2.20 -1.90 11.14
N HIS A 26 2.65 -3.11 11.51
CA HIS A 26 2.15 -3.76 12.72
C HIS A 26 3.04 -3.41 13.91
N ASN A 27 2.46 -2.71 14.90
CA ASN A 27 3.07 -2.36 16.18
C ASN A 27 4.33 -1.47 16.11
N PHE A 28 4.55 -0.75 15.01
CA PHE A 28 5.65 0.19 14.87
C PHE A 28 5.15 1.63 14.89
N ASN A 29 5.98 2.54 15.42
CA ASN A 29 5.68 3.97 15.40
C ASN A 29 5.93 4.55 14.02
N PHE A 30 4.99 5.35 13.50
CA PHE A 30 5.19 6.07 12.26
C PHE A 30 6.24 7.18 12.41
N CYS A 31 6.99 7.41 11.34
CA CYS A 31 7.93 8.51 11.26
C CYS A 31 7.16 9.84 11.32
N ALA A 32 7.63 10.74 12.20
CA ALA A 32 7.13 12.10 12.33
C ALA A 32 8.14 13.10 11.73
N GLU A 33 7.81 14.39 11.72
CA GLU A 33 8.70 15.44 11.20
C GLU A 33 10.10 15.42 11.85
N ALA A 34 10.19 15.07 13.13
CA ALA A 34 11.47 14.93 13.85
C ALA A 34 12.42 13.88 13.24
N THR A 35 11.87 12.89 12.53
CA THR A 35 12.63 11.83 11.85
C THR A 35 12.84 12.09 10.36
N ASP A 36 12.33 13.19 9.81
CA ASP A 36 12.38 13.52 8.37
C ASP A 36 13.82 13.67 7.84
N TYR A 37 14.71 14.25 8.66
CA TYR A 37 16.13 14.30 8.30
C TYR A 37 16.74 12.90 8.17
N CYS A 38 16.36 11.98 9.06
CA CYS A 38 16.87 10.61 9.06
C CYS A 38 16.36 9.85 7.83
N THR A 39 15.04 9.87 7.57
CA THR A 39 14.45 9.13 6.44
C THR A 39 15.00 9.60 5.09
N LYS A 40 15.34 10.90 4.96
CA LYS A 40 16.01 11.44 3.76
C LYS A 40 17.45 10.96 3.55
N GLN A 41 18.12 10.47 4.59
CA GLN A 41 19.48 9.92 4.50
C GLN A 41 19.50 8.42 4.19
N VAL A 42 18.36 7.73 4.32
CA VAL A 42 18.26 6.30 4.07
C VAL A 42 18.37 5.99 2.58
N ASN A 43 19.27 5.07 2.22
CA ASN A 43 19.44 4.63 0.83
C ASN A 43 18.41 3.54 0.46
N TYR A 44 17.22 3.97 0.06
CA TYR A 44 16.16 3.05 -0.40
C TYR A 44 16.46 2.39 -1.74
N THR A 45 17.32 2.98 -2.58
CA THR A 45 17.69 2.43 -3.89
C THR A 45 18.33 1.05 -3.76
N HIS A 46 19.03 0.79 -2.64
CA HIS A 46 19.59 -0.52 -2.34
C HIS A 46 18.55 -1.65 -2.35
N CYS A 47 17.30 -1.37 -1.91
CA CYS A 47 16.24 -2.38 -1.87
C CYS A 47 15.84 -2.87 -3.27
N PHE A 48 15.89 -2.01 -4.28
CA PHE A 48 15.60 -2.39 -5.67
C PHE A 48 16.71 -3.22 -6.30
N VAL A 49 17.95 -3.06 -5.85
CA VAL A 49 19.09 -3.88 -6.30
C VAL A 49 19.11 -5.24 -5.60
N LYS A 50 18.80 -5.25 -4.29
CA LYS A 50 18.80 -6.46 -3.47
C LYS A 50 17.64 -7.40 -3.81
N CYS A 51 16.46 -6.84 -4.07
CA CYS A 51 15.29 -7.64 -4.41
C CYS A 51 15.31 -8.02 -5.88
N SER A 52 15.54 -9.30 -6.16
CA SER A 52 15.36 -9.85 -7.50
C SER A 52 13.89 -9.87 -7.90
N PRO A 53 13.58 -9.80 -9.21
CA PRO A 53 12.23 -10.01 -9.70
C PRO A 53 11.72 -11.40 -9.33
N GLU A 54 10.40 -11.53 -9.24
CA GLU A 54 9.75 -12.80 -8.95
C GLU A 54 9.89 -13.79 -10.10
N CYS A 55 10.14 -15.06 -9.78
CA CYS A 55 10.21 -16.14 -10.77
C CYS A 55 8.84 -16.44 -11.41
N HIS A 56 7.76 -16.12 -10.69
CA HIS A 56 6.39 -16.34 -11.11
C HIS A 56 5.56 -15.11 -10.75
N ALA A 57 5.21 -14.31 -11.76
CA ALA A 57 4.27 -13.22 -11.65
C ALA A 57 2.87 -13.70 -12.04
N ARG A 58 1.84 -13.14 -11.40
CA ARG A 58 0.44 -13.30 -11.82
C ARG A 58 -0.15 -11.93 -12.04
N ASP A 59 -0.30 -11.57 -13.30
CA ASP A 59 -0.92 -10.33 -13.72
C ASP A 59 -2.40 -10.55 -14.01
N PHE A 60 -3.24 -9.59 -13.64
CA PHE A 60 -4.68 -9.62 -13.88
C PHE A 60 -5.06 -8.45 -14.78
N GLU A 61 -5.61 -8.77 -15.95
CA GLU A 61 -6.24 -7.78 -16.82
C GLU A 61 -7.68 -7.55 -16.36
N TYR A 62 -8.08 -6.29 -16.21
CA TYR A 62 -9.42 -5.92 -15.79
C TYR A 62 -10.00 -4.87 -16.75
N THR A 63 -11.29 -5.00 -17.03
CA THR A 63 -12.07 -3.98 -17.75
C THR A 63 -13.08 -3.41 -16.77
N LEU A 64 -13.04 -2.10 -16.55
CA LEU A 64 -13.99 -1.41 -15.70
C LEU A 64 -15.25 -1.06 -16.50
N ARG A 65 -16.42 -1.29 -15.90
CA ARG A 65 -17.71 -0.82 -16.40
C ARG A 65 -18.44 -0.17 -15.23
N GLU A 66 -18.99 1.01 -15.48
CA GLU A 66 -19.79 1.77 -14.51
C GLU A 66 -21.25 1.71 -14.98
N GLU A 67 -22.16 1.32 -14.09
CA GLU A 67 -23.60 1.27 -14.33
C GLU A 67 -24.33 1.81 -13.09
N ASP A 68 -25.42 2.54 -13.30
CA ASP A 68 -26.24 3.06 -12.21
C ASP A 68 -26.97 1.89 -11.51
N ILE A 69 -26.86 1.83 -10.18
CA ILE A 69 -27.60 0.84 -9.39
C ILE A 69 -29.03 1.35 -9.24
N GLU A 70 -29.95 0.88 -10.07
CA GLU A 70 -31.37 1.13 -9.89
C GLU A 70 -31.83 0.45 -8.58
N LEU A 71 -32.10 1.27 -7.56
CA LEU A 71 -32.81 0.81 -6.37
C LEU A 71 -34.28 0.61 -6.76
N ASP A 72 -34.70 -0.64 -6.91
CA ASP A 72 -36.11 -1.01 -7.02
C ASP A 72 -36.81 -0.64 -5.71
N VAL A 73 -37.21 0.63 -5.59
CA VAL A 73 -38.15 1.06 -4.56
C VAL A 73 -39.51 0.57 -5.01
N GLU A 74 -39.96 -0.53 -4.41
CA GLU A 74 -41.28 -1.14 -4.58
C GLU A 74 -42.37 -0.09 -4.84
N ASN A 75 -42.86 -0.02 -6.07
CA ASN A 75 -44.15 0.61 -6.37
C ASN A 75 -45.20 -0.49 -6.54
N HIS A 76 -45.47 -1.20 -5.44
CA HIS A 76 -46.79 -1.79 -5.23
C HIS A 76 -47.78 -0.64 -4.93
N THR A 77 -48.16 0.11 -5.96
CA THR A 77 -49.36 0.95 -5.90
C THR A 77 -50.38 0.43 -6.91
N GLU A 78 -51.45 -0.09 -6.32
CA GLU A 78 -52.64 -0.69 -6.91
C GLU A 78 -53.18 0.09 -8.12
N ARG A 79 -53.54 -0.62 -9.19
CA ARG A 79 -54.58 -0.16 -10.12
C ARG A 79 -55.68 -1.22 -10.21
N LYS A 80 -56.80 -0.89 -9.58
CA LYS A 80 -58.15 -1.42 -9.84
C LYS A 80 -58.59 -1.19 -11.28
#